data_AF-A0A958FV70-F1
#
_entry.id   AF-A0A958FV70-F1
#
_cell.length_a   1.000
_cell.length_b   1.000
_cell.length_c   1.000
_cell.angle_alpha   90.00
_cell.angle_beta   90.00
_cell.angle_gamma   90.00
#
_symmetry.space_group_name_H-M   'P 1'
#
loop_
_entity.id
_entity.type
_entity.pdbx_description
1 polymer ?
#
loop_
_entity_poly.entity_id
_entity_poly.type
_entity_poly.pdbx_seq_one_letter_code
_entity_poly.pdbx_strand_id
1 'polypeptide(L)'
;MKDQNLIFTRASIFSEGSKYCSFGNVVPKDDDIFLEYIDGIWGHDIPGTVILDYFNQADYWGNNGDQRDECGLNPHENAFYNNVLQKIDSQIVEQGFAVITAFSDLRDNYGTNEYLLDVVSHETLHAQYFLNEKIRNAVKKYWVEVLTAQEHQSVKDAMRDFYDVTNEYLVLNEFLAYMGAYGDPRSYVGSLVGQHKEHFLRYVEKKSGADLFEFPEM
;
A
#
# COMPACT_ATOMS: atom_id res chain seq x y z
N MET A 1 -2.94 17.73 -5.94
CA MET A 1 -2.22 16.71 -5.16
C MET A 1 -3.13 16.06 -4.12
N LYS A 2 -3.83 16.81 -3.24
CA LYS A 2 -4.90 16.25 -2.37
C LYS A 2 -5.90 15.36 -3.13
N ASP A 3 -6.35 15.81 -4.31
CA ASP A 3 -7.36 15.08 -5.10
C ASP A 3 -6.89 13.72 -5.65
N GLN A 4 -5.58 13.54 -5.89
CA GLN A 4 -5.06 12.23 -6.35
C GLN A 4 -5.04 11.22 -5.21
N ASN A 5 -4.71 11.64 -3.99
CA ASN A 5 -4.81 10.78 -2.80
C ASN A 5 -6.27 10.37 -2.55
N LEU A 6 -7.24 11.29 -2.67
CA LEU A 6 -8.66 10.96 -2.45
C LEU A 6 -9.16 9.84 -3.39
N ILE A 7 -8.74 9.87 -4.65
CA ILE A 7 -9.12 8.85 -5.66
C ILE A 7 -8.59 7.48 -5.27
N PHE A 8 -7.31 7.39 -4.87
CA PHE A 8 -6.70 6.11 -4.50
C PHE A 8 -7.14 5.64 -3.13
N THR A 9 -7.50 6.52 -2.20
CA THR A 9 -7.99 6.13 -0.87
C THR A 9 -9.23 5.26 -0.96
N ARG A 10 -10.24 5.63 -1.76
CA ARG A 10 -11.44 4.78 -1.91
C ARG A 10 -11.10 3.45 -2.59
N ALA A 11 -10.22 3.47 -3.58
CA ALA A 11 -9.76 2.26 -4.25
C ALA A 11 -8.91 1.36 -3.32
N SER A 12 -8.12 1.92 -2.41
CA SER A 12 -7.34 1.18 -1.40
C SER A 12 -8.27 0.56 -0.36
N ILE A 13 -9.27 1.28 0.16
CA ILE A 13 -10.29 0.68 1.05
C ILE A 13 -11.04 -0.45 0.33
N PHE A 14 -11.32 -0.31 -0.96
CA PHE A 14 -11.89 -1.39 -1.76
C PHE A 14 -10.93 -2.59 -1.89
N SER A 15 -9.64 -2.34 -2.06
CA SER A 15 -8.58 -3.35 -2.28
C SER A 15 -8.12 -4.09 -1.02
N GLU A 16 -8.17 -3.44 0.14
CA GLU A 16 -7.59 -3.95 1.38
C GLU A 16 -8.66 -4.14 2.47
N GLY A 17 -9.82 -3.51 2.29
CA GLY A 17 -10.77 -3.30 3.36
C GLY A 17 -10.32 -2.18 4.31
N SER A 18 -11.05 -2.03 5.40
CA SER A 18 -10.66 -1.24 6.55
C SER A 18 -11.33 -1.80 7.80
N LYS A 19 -11.03 -1.21 8.97
CA LYS A 19 -11.58 -1.62 10.28
C LYS A 19 -13.10 -1.86 10.29
N TYR A 20 -13.85 -1.23 9.38
CA TYR A 20 -15.30 -1.31 9.32
C TYR A 20 -15.85 -1.62 7.91
N CYS A 21 -14.98 -1.86 6.92
CA CYS A 21 -15.38 -2.14 5.55
C CYS A 21 -14.67 -3.39 5.02
N SER A 22 -15.43 -4.35 4.49
CA SER A 22 -14.83 -5.54 3.86
C SER A 22 -14.28 -5.23 2.46
N PHE A 23 -13.27 -5.99 2.05
CA PHE A 23 -12.76 -6.03 0.68
C PHE A 23 -13.87 -6.05 -0.38
N GLY A 24 -13.67 -5.32 -1.47
CA GLY A 24 -14.57 -5.27 -2.62
C GLY A 24 -15.81 -4.39 -2.46
N ASN A 25 -15.90 -3.60 -1.38
CA ASN A 25 -17.01 -2.66 -1.18
C ASN A 25 -16.59 -1.23 -1.54
N VAL A 26 -17.37 -0.57 -2.40
CA VAL A 26 -17.18 0.86 -2.69
C VAL A 26 -17.82 1.68 -1.58
N VAL A 27 -16.97 2.37 -0.81
CA VAL A 27 -17.41 3.25 0.29
C VAL A 27 -17.94 4.58 -0.26
N PRO A 28 -19.04 5.13 0.29
CA PRO A 28 -19.53 6.49 -0.04
C PRO A 28 -18.48 7.59 0.19
N LYS A 29 -18.55 8.68 -0.58
CA LYS A 29 -17.58 9.81 -0.52
C LYS A 29 -17.62 10.62 0.78
N ASP A 30 -18.70 10.50 1.54
CA ASP A 30 -18.97 11.20 2.79
C ASP A 30 -19.06 10.26 3.99
N ASP A 31 -18.73 8.98 3.79
CA ASP A 31 -18.68 7.99 4.84
C ASP A 31 -17.60 8.35 5.88
N ASP A 32 -17.94 8.27 7.16
CA ASP A 32 -17.02 8.58 8.26
C ASP A 32 -15.74 7.73 8.20
N ILE A 33 -15.83 6.48 7.72
CA ILE A 33 -14.68 5.61 7.51
C ILE A 33 -13.75 6.21 6.47
N PHE A 34 -14.29 6.66 5.34
CA PHE A 34 -13.50 7.27 4.28
C PHE A 34 -12.85 8.58 4.77
N LEU A 35 -13.62 9.42 5.48
CA LEU A 35 -13.13 10.68 6.03
C LEU A 35 -12.05 10.48 7.10
N GLU A 36 -12.14 9.45 7.93
CA GLU A 36 -11.09 9.07 8.89
C GLU A 36 -9.83 8.56 8.16
N TYR A 37 -10.02 7.76 7.10
CA TYR A 37 -8.92 7.13 6.38
C TYR A 37 -8.09 8.15 5.57
N ILE A 38 -8.72 9.16 4.93
CA ILE A 38 -8.00 10.15 4.10
C ILE A 38 -6.98 11.00 4.88
N ASP A 39 -7.16 11.16 6.19
CA ASP A 39 -6.24 11.92 7.04
C ASP A 39 -5.00 11.10 7.45
N GLY A 40 -5.07 9.78 7.30
CA GLY A 40 -4.04 8.83 7.73
C GLY A 40 -3.22 8.18 6.60
N ILE A 41 -3.60 8.39 5.33
CA ILE A 41 -2.96 7.69 4.20
C ILE A 41 -1.85 8.51 3.54
N TRP A 42 -0.72 7.84 3.35
CA TRP A 42 0.51 8.41 2.79
C TRP A 42 0.95 7.76 1.47
N GLY A 43 0.41 6.60 1.12
CA GLY A 43 0.65 5.87 -0.13
C GLY A 43 -0.41 4.79 -0.37
N HIS A 44 -0.38 4.17 -1.55
CA HIS A 44 -1.34 3.15 -1.96
C HIS A 44 -0.67 2.04 -2.78
N ASP A 45 -1.00 0.79 -2.43
CA ASP A 45 -0.52 -0.42 -3.10
C ASP A 45 -1.66 -1.20 -3.72
N ILE A 46 -2.13 -0.74 -4.88
CA ILE A 46 -3.35 -1.28 -5.48
C ILE A 46 -3.02 -2.02 -6.79
N PRO A 47 -3.38 -3.31 -6.91
CA PRO A 47 -3.26 -4.02 -8.17
C PRO A 47 -4.05 -3.34 -9.28
N GLY A 48 -3.50 -3.26 -10.50
CA GLY A 48 -4.16 -2.61 -11.63
C GLY A 48 -5.55 -3.20 -11.95
N THR A 49 -5.70 -4.53 -11.81
CA THR A 49 -7.00 -5.22 -11.91
C THR A 49 -8.01 -4.70 -10.88
N VAL A 50 -7.59 -4.52 -9.63
CA VAL A 50 -8.46 -4.07 -8.54
C VAL A 50 -8.85 -2.61 -8.72
N ILE A 51 -7.93 -1.77 -9.21
CA ILE A 51 -8.26 -0.39 -9.61
C ILE A 51 -9.36 -0.42 -10.68
N LEU A 52 -9.19 -1.21 -11.75
CA LEU A 52 -10.18 -1.32 -12.82
C LEU A 52 -11.54 -1.84 -12.28
N ASP A 53 -11.52 -2.85 -11.42
CA ASP A 53 -12.73 -3.40 -10.80
C ASP A 53 -13.47 -2.37 -9.93
N TYR A 54 -12.74 -1.58 -9.14
CA TYR A 54 -13.30 -0.47 -8.37
C TYR A 54 -14.03 0.52 -9.28
N PHE A 55 -13.38 1.00 -10.35
CA PHE A 55 -13.98 2.00 -11.24
C PHE A 55 -15.18 1.45 -12.00
N ASN A 56 -15.14 0.18 -12.44
CA ASN A 56 -16.27 -0.48 -13.07
C ASN A 56 -17.47 -0.57 -12.12
N GLN A 57 -17.25 -0.92 -10.85
CA GLN A 57 -18.34 -1.02 -9.87
C GLN A 57 -18.89 0.35 -9.45
N ALA A 58 -18.02 1.32 -9.21
CA ALA A 58 -18.43 2.68 -8.86
C ALA A 58 -19.21 3.36 -9.99
N ASP A 59 -18.80 3.18 -11.25
CA ASP A 59 -19.54 3.66 -12.42
C ASP A 59 -20.89 2.94 -12.58
N TYR A 60 -20.91 1.61 -12.40
CA TYR A 60 -22.15 0.84 -12.43
C TYR A 60 -23.16 1.32 -11.39
N TRP A 61 -22.75 1.57 -10.14
CA TRP A 61 -23.66 2.06 -9.09
C TRP A 61 -24.13 3.49 -9.34
N GLY A 62 -23.26 4.38 -9.84
CA GLY A 62 -23.64 5.73 -10.23
C GLY A 62 -24.67 5.77 -11.37
N ASN A 63 -24.55 4.87 -12.35
CA ASN A 63 -25.42 4.86 -13.54
C ASN A 63 -26.75 4.11 -13.35
N ASN A 64 -26.85 3.21 -12.36
CA ASN A 64 -28.09 2.44 -12.11
C ASN A 64 -28.98 3.03 -11.01
N GLY A 65 -28.64 4.20 -10.47
CA GLY A 65 -29.45 4.86 -9.46
C GLY A 65 -29.60 4.04 -8.18
N ASP A 66 -28.55 3.32 -7.79
CA ASP A 66 -28.48 2.81 -6.42
C ASP A 66 -28.61 4.01 -5.47
N GLN A 67 -29.32 3.85 -4.35
CA GLN A 67 -29.77 4.98 -3.50
C GLN A 67 -28.64 5.78 -2.84
N ARG A 68 -27.39 5.46 -3.16
CA ARG A 68 -26.18 6.14 -2.74
C ARG A 68 -25.53 6.77 -3.98
N ASP A 69 -26.07 7.86 -4.50
CA ASP A 69 -25.36 8.70 -5.50
C ASP A 69 -23.93 9.08 -5.01
N GLU A 70 -23.72 9.03 -3.70
CA GLU A 70 -22.44 9.14 -3.00
C GLU A 70 -21.43 8.03 -3.35
N CYS A 71 -21.86 6.85 -3.81
CA CYS A 71 -20.98 5.76 -4.25
C CYS A 71 -20.44 5.94 -5.67
N GLY A 72 -21.09 6.74 -6.52
CA GLY A 72 -20.63 7.01 -7.89
C GLY A 72 -19.31 7.78 -7.95
N LEU A 73 -18.71 7.83 -9.15
CA LEU A 73 -17.47 8.58 -9.39
C LEU A 73 -17.72 10.10 -9.32
N ASN A 74 -16.92 10.82 -8.54
CA ASN A 74 -16.88 12.28 -8.55
C ASN A 74 -16.17 12.81 -9.83
N PRO A 75 -16.24 14.12 -10.13
CA PRO A 75 -15.61 14.66 -11.35
C PRO A 75 -14.11 14.38 -11.50
N HIS A 76 -13.36 14.33 -10.39
CA HIS A 76 -11.92 14.03 -10.40
C HIS A 76 -11.64 12.55 -10.64
N GLU A 77 -12.40 11.65 -9.98
CA GLU A 77 -12.35 10.21 -10.20
C GLU A 77 -12.72 9.87 -11.66
N ASN A 78 -13.77 10.49 -12.18
CA ASN A 78 -14.17 10.38 -13.58
C ASN A 78 -13.08 10.87 -14.54
N ALA A 79 -12.43 12.00 -14.24
CA ALA A 79 -11.33 12.50 -15.05
C ALA A 79 -10.14 11.53 -15.03
N PHE A 80 -9.82 10.94 -13.87
CA PHE A 80 -8.75 9.96 -13.75
C PHE A 80 -9.06 8.67 -14.52
N TYR A 81 -10.26 8.11 -14.35
CA TYR A 81 -10.71 6.93 -15.07
C TYR A 81 -10.61 7.11 -16.58
N ASN A 82 -11.14 8.22 -17.10
CA ASN A 82 -11.20 8.46 -18.54
C ASN A 82 -9.85 8.86 -19.16
N ASN A 83 -8.98 9.58 -18.43
CA ASN A 83 -7.76 10.14 -19.03
C ASN A 83 -6.47 9.42 -18.64
N VAL A 84 -6.49 8.66 -17.55
CA VAL A 84 -5.32 7.97 -16.99
C VAL A 84 -5.49 6.46 -17.07
N LEU A 85 -6.61 5.91 -16.60
CA LEU A 85 -6.80 4.44 -16.58
C LEU A 85 -7.07 3.82 -17.94
N GLN A 86 -7.73 4.52 -18.85
CA GLN A 86 -7.87 4.07 -20.24
C GLN A 86 -6.53 3.88 -20.97
N LYS A 87 -5.41 4.37 -20.43
CA LYS A 87 -4.06 4.16 -20.98
C LYS A 87 -3.33 2.95 -20.39
N ILE A 88 -3.88 2.33 -19.34
CA ILE A 88 -3.43 1.02 -18.87
C ILE A 88 -4.05 0.01 -19.86
N ASP A 89 -3.32 -0.31 -20.93
CA ASP A 89 -3.72 -1.38 -21.84
C ASP A 89 -3.93 -2.67 -21.01
N SER A 90 -4.92 -3.46 -21.41
CA SER A 90 -5.15 -4.84 -20.97
C SER A 90 -3.88 -5.70 -20.84
N GLN A 91 -2.80 -5.37 -21.57
CA GLN A 91 -1.49 -6.03 -21.46
C GLN A 91 -0.67 -5.64 -20.21
N ILE A 92 -0.89 -4.46 -19.62
CA ILE A 92 -0.22 -4.01 -18.38
C ILE A 92 -0.89 -4.65 -17.14
N VAL A 93 -2.17 -5.01 -17.27
CA VAL A 93 -2.95 -5.72 -16.25
C VAL A 93 -2.31 -7.07 -15.90
N GLU A 94 -1.57 -7.69 -16.82
CA GLU A 94 -0.85 -8.96 -16.59
C GLU A 94 0.46 -8.79 -15.79
N GLN A 95 0.99 -7.56 -15.59
CA GLN A 95 2.29 -7.31 -14.96
C GLN A 95 2.26 -6.68 -13.55
N GLY A 96 1.07 -6.34 -13.02
CA GLY A 96 0.78 -6.66 -11.62
C GLY A 96 0.56 -5.57 -10.57
N PHE A 97 0.84 -4.27 -10.77
CA PHE A 97 0.57 -3.25 -9.73
C PHE A 97 0.85 -1.82 -10.21
N ALA A 98 0.21 -0.83 -9.55
CA ALA A 98 0.62 0.57 -9.58
C ALA A 98 0.92 1.01 -8.13
N VAL A 99 2.18 1.32 -7.83
CA VAL A 99 2.53 2.00 -6.57
C VAL A 99 2.37 3.48 -6.82
N ILE A 100 1.50 4.13 -6.06
CA ILE A 100 1.23 5.56 -6.22
C ILE A 100 1.40 6.23 -4.88
N THR A 101 2.55 6.88 -4.73
CA THR A 101 2.90 7.67 -3.55
C THR A 101 2.83 9.16 -3.89
N ALA A 102 2.23 9.95 -3.00
CA ALA A 102 2.23 11.40 -3.12
C ALA A 102 2.58 12.05 -1.77
N PHE A 103 3.67 12.81 -1.73
CA PHE A 103 4.09 13.57 -0.55
C PHE A 103 4.05 15.07 -0.85
N SER A 104 3.50 15.85 0.08
CA SER A 104 3.67 17.30 0.11
C SER A 104 4.73 17.68 1.15
N ASP A 105 5.79 18.31 0.66
CA ASP A 105 6.84 19.03 1.39
C ASP A 105 7.68 18.20 2.39
N LEU A 106 8.81 17.67 1.90
CA LEU A 106 9.85 17.04 2.74
C LEU A 106 10.59 18.05 3.65
N ARG A 107 10.32 19.35 3.47
CA ARG A 107 10.88 20.44 4.26
C ARG A 107 9.75 21.11 5.02
N ASP A 108 9.87 21.19 6.33
CA ASP A 108 9.14 22.20 7.09
C ASP A 108 10.05 23.43 7.32
N ASN A 109 9.53 24.44 8.02
CA ASN A 109 10.31 25.64 8.37
C ASN A 109 11.48 25.34 9.34
N TYR A 110 11.69 24.09 9.76
CA TYR A 110 12.63 23.67 10.79
C TYR A 110 13.66 22.62 10.31
N GLY A 111 13.53 22.07 9.10
CA GLY A 111 14.51 21.17 8.50
C GLY A 111 13.87 20.03 7.70
N THR A 112 14.67 18.99 7.44
CA THR A 112 14.14 17.74 6.88
C THR A 112 13.31 17.04 7.94
N ASN A 113 12.05 16.75 7.62
CA ASN A 113 11.21 16.01 8.53
C ASN A 113 11.60 14.52 8.47
N GLU A 114 12.39 14.04 9.44
CA GLU A 114 12.85 12.64 9.51
C GLU A 114 11.67 11.66 9.49
N TYR A 115 10.51 12.04 10.03
CA TYR A 115 9.29 11.23 9.92
C TYR A 115 8.80 11.08 8.48
N LEU A 116 8.85 12.14 7.67
CA LEU A 116 8.48 12.02 6.26
C LEU A 116 9.48 11.20 5.45
N LEU A 117 10.77 11.23 5.82
CA LEU A 117 11.76 10.33 5.21
C LEU A 117 11.47 8.86 5.52
N ASP A 118 11.05 8.54 6.74
CA ASP A 118 10.67 7.17 7.13
C ASP A 118 9.49 6.69 6.30
N VAL A 119 8.47 7.53 6.14
CA VAL A 119 7.29 7.21 5.32
C VAL A 119 7.69 7.04 3.85
N VAL A 120 8.46 7.96 3.27
CA VAL A 120 8.92 7.82 1.87
C VAL A 120 9.72 6.54 1.67
N SER A 121 10.57 6.19 2.63
CA SER A 121 11.36 4.96 2.61
C SER A 121 10.47 3.72 2.67
N HIS A 122 9.48 3.71 3.58
CA HIS A 122 8.45 2.66 3.68
C HIS A 122 7.73 2.46 2.35
N GLU A 123 7.18 3.53 1.78
CA GLU A 123 6.42 3.45 0.53
C GLU A 123 7.29 3.05 -0.68
N THR A 124 8.56 3.42 -0.69
CA THR A 124 9.50 3.01 -1.72
C THR A 124 9.75 1.49 -1.69
N LEU A 125 9.73 0.88 -0.52
CA LEU A 125 9.97 -0.55 -0.35
C LEU A 125 8.81 -1.41 -0.85
N HIS A 126 7.59 -0.89 -0.82
CA HIS A 126 6.48 -1.51 -1.54
C HIS A 126 6.79 -1.65 -3.02
N ALA A 127 7.24 -0.57 -3.67
CA ALA A 127 7.67 -0.63 -5.08
C ALA A 127 8.76 -1.69 -5.30
N GLN A 128 9.73 -1.83 -4.38
CA GLN A 128 10.74 -2.88 -4.49
C GLN A 128 10.18 -4.29 -4.31
N TYR A 129 9.24 -4.51 -3.37
CA TYR A 129 8.56 -5.80 -3.20
C TYR A 129 7.90 -6.25 -4.50
N PHE A 130 7.29 -5.30 -5.19
CA PHE A 130 6.49 -5.55 -6.36
C PHE A 130 7.34 -5.68 -7.64
N LEU A 131 8.28 -4.76 -7.87
CA LEU A 131 9.13 -4.70 -9.07
C LEU A 131 10.29 -5.71 -9.06
N ASN A 132 10.76 -6.14 -7.89
CA ASN A 132 11.93 -7.00 -7.77
C ASN A 132 11.56 -8.39 -7.22
N GLU A 133 11.38 -9.35 -8.11
CA GLU A 133 11.06 -10.73 -7.75
C GLU A 133 12.08 -11.36 -6.79
N LYS A 134 13.37 -11.02 -6.91
CA LYS A 134 14.41 -11.58 -6.04
C LYS A 134 14.26 -11.08 -4.61
N ILE A 135 13.95 -9.80 -4.41
CA ILE A 135 13.65 -9.21 -3.10
C ILE A 135 12.41 -9.89 -2.52
N ARG A 136 11.30 -9.93 -3.27
CA ARG A 136 10.05 -10.60 -2.84
C ARG A 136 10.27 -12.05 -2.40
N ASN A 137 11.04 -12.82 -3.17
CA ASN A 137 11.36 -14.20 -2.84
C ASN A 137 12.25 -14.32 -1.61
N ALA A 138 13.18 -13.39 -1.39
CA ALA A 138 14.00 -13.36 -0.18
C ALA A 138 13.17 -13.05 1.07
N VAL A 139 12.23 -12.10 0.98
CA VAL A 139 11.29 -11.76 2.06
C VAL A 139 10.43 -12.98 2.43
N LYS A 140 9.84 -13.64 1.43
CA LYS A 140 9.07 -14.88 1.63
C LYS A 140 9.87 -15.98 2.34
N LYS A 141 11.14 -16.17 1.95
CA LYS A 141 12.01 -17.15 2.60
C LYS A 141 12.37 -16.75 4.03
N TYR A 142 12.65 -15.47 4.28
CA TYR A 142 12.90 -15.00 5.64
C TYR A 142 11.69 -15.26 6.53
N TRP A 143 10.51 -14.90 6.05
CA TRP A 143 9.24 -15.16 6.74
C TRP A 143 9.11 -16.63 7.10
N VAL A 144 9.22 -17.55 6.13
CA VAL A 144 8.97 -18.97 6.38
C VAL A 144 10.10 -19.69 7.13
N GLU A 145 11.36 -19.36 6.85
CA GLU A 145 12.53 -20.13 7.30
C GLU A 145 13.18 -19.58 8.57
N VAL A 146 13.01 -18.29 8.86
CA VAL A 146 13.71 -17.61 9.96
C VAL A 146 12.78 -17.30 11.11
N LEU A 147 11.59 -16.77 10.82
CA LEU A 147 10.64 -16.43 11.86
C LEU A 147 9.94 -17.69 12.39
N THR A 148 9.77 -17.73 13.70
CA THR A 148 8.95 -18.73 14.39
C THR A 148 7.47 -18.45 14.22
N ALA A 149 6.63 -19.45 14.48
CA ALA A 149 5.17 -19.27 14.46
C ALA A 149 4.68 -18.20 15.45
N GLN A 150 5.37 -18.03 16.59
CA GLN A 150 5.05 -16.98 17.55
C GLN A 150 5.39 -15.60 16.98
N GLU A 151 6.53 -15.46 16.31
CA GLU A 151 6.91 -14.20 15.66
C GLU A 151 5.99 -13.85 14.50
N HIS A 152 5.57 -14.83 13.68
CA HIS A 152 4.52 -14.62 12.67
C HIS A 152 3.25 -14.04 13.29
N GLN A 153 2.80 -14.63 14.40
CA GLN A 153 1.58 -14.19 15.06
C GLN A 153 1.74 -12.79 15.65
N SER A 154 2.87 -12.48 16.27
CA SER A 154 3.16 -11.14 16.80
C SER A 154 3.13 -10.07 15.71
N VAL A 155 3.70 -10.35 14.52
CA VAL A 155 3.64 -9.42 13.38
C VAL A 155 2.20 -9.21 12.91
N LYS A 156 1.45 -10.30 12.72
CA LYS A 156 0.05 -10.22 12.31
C LYS A 156 -0.80 -9.46 13.33
N ASP A 157 -0.63 -9.72 14.62
CA ASP A 157 -1.39 -9.03 15.66
C ASP A 157 -1.06 -7.54 15.70
N ALA A 158 0.17 -7.14 15.38
CA ALA A 158 0.53 -5.72 15.26
C ALA A 158 -0.13 -5.02 14.06
N MET A 159 -0.39 -5.76 12.97
CA MET A 159 -0.95 -5.23 11.73
C MET A 159 -2.50 -5.29 11.68
N ARG A 160 -3.13 -6.13 12.51
CA ARG A 160 -4.55 -6.50 12.40
C ARG A 160 -5.52 -5.31 12.50
N ASP A 161 -5.14 -4.25 13.20
CA ASP A 161 -5.99 -3.07 13.35
C ASP A 161 -6.06 -2.22 12.07
N PHE A 162 -5.12 -2.39 11.13
CA PHE A 162 -4.97 -1.58 9.93
C PHE A 162 -5.11 -2.40 8.64
N TYR A 163 -4.77 -3.70 8.67
CA TYR A 163 -4.65 -4.54 7.47
C TYR A 163 -5.43 -5.85 7.62
N ASP A 164 -5.88 -6.42 6.48
CA ASP A 164 -6.37 -7.79 6.45
C ASP A 164 -5.20 -8.79 6.58
N VAL A 165 -4.95 -9.24 7.81
CA VAL A 165 -3.87 -10.17 8.14
C VAL A 165 -4.13 -11.62 7.70
N THR A 166 -5.28 -11.89 7.09
CA THR A 166 -5.53 -13.18 6.41
C THR A 166 -4.94 -13.20 5.00
N ASN A 167 -4.68 -12.02 4.42
CA ASN A 167 -4.00 -11.87 3.15
C ASN A 167 -2.47 -11.90 3.34
N GLU A 168 -1.87 -13.10 3.22
CA GLU A 168 -0.41 -13.29 3.33
C GLU A 168 0.40 -12.41 2.37
N TYR A 169 -0.15 -12.08 1.20
CA TYR A 169 0.57 -11.27 0.23
C TYR A 169 0.70 -9.81 0.71
N LEU A 170 -0.38 -9.25 1.29
CA LEU A 170 -0.39 -7.94 1.95
C LEU A 170 0.55 -7.92 3.15
N VAL A 171 0.46 -8.93 4.03
CA VAL A 171 1.32 -9.04 5.23
C VAL A 171 2.80 -9.03 4.86
N LEU A 172 3.20 -9.78 3.81
CA LEU A 172 4.60 -9.84 3.39
C LEU A 172 5.10 -8.54 2.74
N ASN A 173 4.23 -7.83 2.02
CA ASN A 173 4.52 -6.52 1.45
C ASN A 173 4.79 -5.50 2.57
N GLU A 174 3.88 -5.38 3.54
CA GLU A 174 4.03 -4.51 4.71
C GLU A 174 5.22 -4.90 5.58
N PHE A 175 5.46 -6.20 5.73
CA PHE A 175 6.62 -6.70 6.46
C PHE A 175 7.93 -6.21 5.85
N LEU A 176 8.09 -6.23 4.51
CA LEU A 176 9.26 -5.64 3.87
C LEU A 176 9.35 -4.14 4.15
N ALA A 177 8.25 -3.40 4.00
CA ALA A 177 8.25 -1.95 4.12
C ALA A 177 8.65 -1.49 5.53
N TYR A 178 8.05 -2.06 6.58
CA TYR A 178 8.43 -1.75 7.96
C TYR A 178 9.85 -2.20 8.33
N MET A 179 10.31 -3.35 7.81
CA MET A 179 11.64 -3.87 8.10
C MET A 179 12.74 -3.12 7.36
N GLY A 180 12.47 -2.71 6.13
CA GLY A 180 13.42 -2.05 5.26
C GLY A 180 13.57 -0.56 5.54
N ALA A 181 12.53 0.11 6.04
CA ALA A 181 12.47 1.58 6.11
C ALA A 181 13.67 2.18 6.85
N TYR A 182 14.14 3.35 6.40
CA TYR A 182 15.37 3.99 6.86
C TYR A 182 15.41 4.30 8.38
N GLY A 183 14.30 4.74 8.97
CA GLY A 183 14.24 5.13 10.38
C GLY A 183 14.11 4.00 11.39
N ASP A 184 14.41 4.34 12.65
CA ASP A 184 14.01 3.52 13.79
C ASP A 184 12.48 3.49 13.82
N PRO A 185 11.85 2.32 13.79
CA PRO A 185 10.42 2.25 13.72
C PRO A 185 9.75 2.87 14.96
N ARG A 186 9.32 4.11 14.81
CA ARG A 186 8.44 4.79 15.77
C ARG A 186 7.02 4.23 15.74
N SER A 187 6.68 3.43 14.71
CA SER A 187 5.42 2.70 14.65
C SER A 187 5.46 1.47 15.56
N TYR A 188 4.32 1.15 16.17
CA TYR A 188 4.18 -0.04 17.03
C TYR A 188 4.59 -1.33 16.29
N VAL A 189 4.13 -1.48 15.05
CA VAL A 189 4.51 -2.61 14.15
C VAL A 189 6.01 -2.67 13.98
N GLY A 190 6.62 -1.55 13.63
CA GLY A 190 8.04 -1.50 13.40
C GLY A 190 8.86 -1.78 14.68
N SER A 191 8.43 -1.32 15.85
CA SER A 191 9.13 -1.57 17.12
C SER A 191 9.18 -3.06 17.49
N LEU A 192 8.14 -3.82 17.10
CA LEU A 192 8.07 -5.27 17.29
C LEU A 192 8.96 -6.02 16.29
N VAL A 193 9.07 -5.53 15.06
CA VAL A 193 9.89 -6.17 14.03
C VAL A 193 11.36 -5.71 14.05
N GLY A 194 11.65 -4.61 14.75
CA GLY A 194 12.98 -4.01 14.91
C GLY A 194 14.03 -4.99 15.42
N GLN A 195 13.65 -5.96 16.26
CA GLN A 195 14.58 -6.99 16.77
C GLN A 195 15.18 -7.87 15.66
N HIS A 196 14.48 -8.00 14.53
CA HIS A 196 14.95 -8.78 13.38
C HIS A 196 15.58 -7.92 12.29
N LYS A 197 15.48 -6.58 12.39
CA LYS A 197 15.75 -5.65 11.29
C LYS A 197 17.12 -5.86 10.66
N GLU A 198 18.19 -5.82 11.46
CA GLU A 198 19.55 -5.99 10.94
C GLU A 198 19.76 -7.36 10.28
N HIS A 199 19.23 -8.43 10.88
CA HIS A 199 19.35 -9.79 10.35
C HIS A 199 18.58 -9.95 9.04
N PHE A 200 17.37 -9.39 8.98
CA PHE A 200 16.54 -9.36 7.79
C PHE A 200 17.20 -8.62 6.64
N LEU A 201 17.69 -7.40 6.86
CA LEU A 201 18.34 -6.59 5.82
C LEU A 201 19.49 -7.38 5.18
N ARG A 202 20.38 -7.95 6.02
CA ARG A 202 21.49 -8.79 5.55
C ARG A 202 21.03 -10.05 4.84
N TYR A 203 19.95 -10.67 5.31
CA TYR A 203 19.40 -11.87 4.67
C TYR A 203 18.84 -11.53 3.28
N VAL A 204 18.05 -10.46 3.17
CA VAL A 204 17.43 -10.03 1.92
C VAL A 204 18.48 -9.63 0.90
N GLU A 205 19.47 -8.81 1.29
CA GLU A 205 20.60 -8.43 0.42
C GLU A 205 21.34 -9.69 -0.08
N LYS A 206 21.73 -10.59 0.84
CA LYS A 206 22.45 -11.82 0.49
C LYS A 206 21.66 -12.75 -0.43
N LYS A 207 20.35 -12.90 -0.21
CA LYS A 207 19.51 -13.88 -0.93
C LYS A 207 18.95 -13.33 -2.23
N SER A 208 18.72 -12.03 -2.31
CA SER A 208 18.25 -11.37 -3.53
C SER A 208 19.42 -10.99 -4.45
N GLY A 209 20.61 -10.71 -3.89
CA GLY A 209 21.73 -10.14 -4.62
C GLY A 209 21.45 -8.71 -5.13
N ALA A 210 20.44 -8.05 -4.57
CA ALA A 210 20.08 -6.67 -4.82
C ALA A 210 20.17 -5.90 -3.51
N ASP A 211 20.63 -4.65 -3.56
CA ASP A 211 20.53 -3.78 -2.40
C ASP A 211 19.08 -3.33 -2.22
N LEU A 212 18.63 -3.24 -0.98
CA LEU A 212 17.43 -2.48 -0.66
C LEU A 212 17.79 -1.02 -0.96
N PHE A 213 16.93 -0.31 -1.69
CA PHE A 213 17.18 1.04 -2.24
C PHE A 213 18.01 1.19 -3.54
N GLU A 214 18.63 0.15 -4.10
CA GLU A 214 19.09 0.23 -5.50
C GLU A 214 17.91 -0.05 -6.43
N PHE A 215 17.46 0.98 -7.16
CA PHE A 215 16.54 0.77 -8.27
C PHE A 215 17.34 0.23 -9.47
N PRO A 216 16.81 -0.77 -10.22
CA PRO A 216 17.40 -1.11 -11.50
C PRO A 216 17.40 0.14 -12.39
N GLU A 217 18.52 0.39 -13.08
CA GLU A 217 18.61 1.45 -14.08
C GLU A 217 17.46 1.24 -15.10
N MET A 218 16.49 2.15 -15.09
CA MET A 218 15.38 2.21 -16.05
C MET A 218 15.80 2.96 -17.30
#